data_AF-A0A2S6Z8U3-F1
#
_entry.id   AF-A0A2S6Z8U3-F1
#
_cell.length_a   1.000
_cell.length_b   1.000
_cell.length_c   1.000
_cell.angle_alpha   90.00
_cell.angle_beta   90.00
_cell.angle_gamma   90.00
#
_symmetry.space_group_name_H-M   'P 1'
#
loop_
_entity.id
_entity.type
_entity.pdbx_description
1 polymer ?
#
loop_
_entity_poly.entity_id
_entity_poly.type
_entity_poly.pdbx_seq_one_letter_code
_entity_poly.pdbx_strand_id
1 'polypeptide(L)' 'MDRAELRIHLNQLDAAVPALRASSPDRRHFWRAFTVMAAAIESKAMTSEDVQFVGRRAEEILSWHGLENTEHQV' A
#
# COMPACT_ATOMS: atom_id res chain seq x y z
N MET A 1 0.73 -12.25 -11.45
CA MET A 1 -0.66 -11.80 -11.26
C MET A 1 -1.01 -10.91 -12.40
N ASP A 2 -2.22 -11.08 -12.94
CA ASP A 2 -2.77 -10.11 -13.88
C ASP A 2 -3.28 -8.86 -13.13
N ARG A 3 -3.66 -7.82 -13.90
CA ARG A 3 -4.11 -6.55 -13.33
C ARG A 3 -5.37 -6.68 -12.47
N ALA A 4 -6.25 -7.65 -12.74
CA ALA A 4 -7.45 -7.85 -11.96
C ALA A 4 -7.13 -8.45 -10.58
N GLU A 5 -6.25 -9.45 -10.53
CA GLU A 5 -5.74 -10.04 -9.30
C GLU A 5 -5.00 -9.02 -8.42
N LEU A 6 -4.14 -8.20 -9.03
CA LEU A 6 -3.44 -7.12 -8.32
C LEU A 6 -4.43 -6.15 -7.67
N ARG A 7 -5.51 -5.79 -8.38
CA ARG A 7 -6.55 -4.91 -7.84
C ARG A 7 -7.29 -5.53 -6.66
N ILE A 8 -7.55 -6.84 -6.68
CA ILE A 8 -8.15 -7.55 -5.53
C ILE A 8 -7.23 -7.45 -4.32
N HIS A 9 -5.93 -7.72 -4.48
CA HIS A 9 -4.97 -7.64 -3.39
C HIS A 9 -4.79 -6.22 -2.85
N LEU A 10 -4.83 -5.20 -3.72
CA LEU A 10 -4.78 -3.81 -3.30
C LEU A 10 -6.05 -3.40 -2.54
N ASN A 11 -7.22 -3.89 -2.92
CA ASN A 11 -8.45 -3.66 -2.15
C ASN A 11 -8.43 -4.38 -0.80
N GLN A 12 -7.79 -5.55 -0.71
CA GLN A 12 -7.57 -6.23 0.57
C GLN A 12 -6.60 -5.45 1.46
N LEU A 13 -5.52 -4.90 0.89
CA LEU A 13 -4.59 -4.03 1.59
C LEU A 13 -5.30 -2.79 2.13
N ASP A 14 -6.11 -2.12 1.30
CA ASP A 14 -6.94 -0.97 1.68
C ASP A 14 -7.85 -1.29 2.88
N ALA A 15 -8.62 -2.38 2.79
CA ALA A 15 -9.50 -2.83 3.87
C ALA A 15 -8.74 -3.18 5.17
N ALA A 16 -7.47 -3.58 5.06
CA ALA A 16 -6.62 -3.92 6.20
C ALA A 16 -5.99 -2.68 6.87
N VAL A 17 -5.94 -1.51 6.22
CA VAL A 17 -5.27 -0.30 6.76
C VAL A 17 -5.77 0.08 8.15
N PRO A 18 -7.09 0.13 8.45
CA PRO A 18 -7.56 0.50 9.79
C PRO A 18 -7.07 -0.46 10.88
N ALA A 19 -7.13 -1.77 10.62
CA ALA A 19 -6.65 -2.79 11.55
C ALA A 19 -5.13 -2.71 11.73
N LEU A 20 -4.41 -2.51 10.63
CA LEU A 20 -2.96 -2.36 10.66
C LEU A 20 -2.53 -1.15 11.49
N ARG A 21 -3.21 -0.02 11.32
CA ARG A 21 -3.00 1.19 12.11
C ARG A 21 -3.30 0.97 13.60
N ALA A 22 -4.42 0.32 13.93
CA ALA A 22 -4.77 0.02 15.32
C ALA A 22 -3.77 -0.92 16.00
N SER A 23 -3.18 -1.86 15.25
CA SER A 23 -2.15 -2.78 15.75
C SER A 23 -0.74 -2.21 15.80
N SER A 24 -0.50 -1.06 15.15
CA SER A 24 0.84 -0.47 15.03
C SER A 24 1.14 0.43 16.22
N PRO A 25 2.26 0.22 16.95
CA PRO A 25 2.63 1.06 18.08
C PRO A 25 2.83 2.54 17.72
N ASP A 26 3.35 2.80 16.52
CA ASP A 26 3.56 4.15 15.99
C ASP A 26 3.48 4.18 14.45
N ARG A 27 3.62 5.37 13.89
CA ARG A 27 3.59 5.63 12.45
C ARG A 27 4.68 4.84 11.69
N ARG A 28 5.87 4.65 12.26
CA ARG A 28 6.98 3.91 11.63
C ARG A 28 6.68 2.42 11.52
N HIS A 29 6.07 1.84 12.54
CA HIS A 29 5.65 0.43 12.51
C HIS A 29 4.55 0.20 11.47
N PHE A 30 3.57 1.10 11.40
CA PHE A 30 2.55 1.09 10.36
C PHE A 30 3.19 1.14 8.96
N TRP A 31 4.05 2.13 8.72
CA TRP A 31 4.72 2.29 7.43
C TRP A 31 5.50 1.04 7.03
N ARG A 32 6.28 0.49 7.97
CA ARG A 32 7.04 -0.74 7.70
C ARG A 32 6.13 -1.88 7.28
N ALA A 33 5.04 -2.11 8.01
CA ALA A 33 4.13 -3.20 7.70
C ALA A 33 3.38 -2.97 6.38
N PHE A 34 2.92 -1.74 6.13
CA PHE A 34 2.26 -1.37 4.88
C PHE A 34 3.20 -1.54 3.68
N THR A 35 4.43 -1.03 3.75
CA THR A 35 5.43 -1.16 2.68
C THR A 35 5.78 -2.62 2.41
N VAL A 36 5.92 -3.46 3.44
CA VAL A 36 6.17 -4.90 3.27
C VAL A 36 5.02 -5.57 2.52
N MET A 37 3.77 -5.25 2.86
CA MET A 37 2.59 -5.81 2.18
C MET A 37 2.48 -5.31 0.73
N ALA A 38 2.69 -4.01 0.49
CA ALA A 38 2.68 -3.43 -0.85
C ALA A 38 3.77 -4.04 -1.75
N ALA A 39 5.01 -4.19 -1.25
CA ALA A 39 6.10 -4.82 -1.97
C ALA A 39 5.83 -6.31 -2.27
N ALA A 40 5.14 -7.01 -1.36
CA ALA A 40 4.72 -8.39 -1.61
C ALA A 40 3.68 -8.50 -2.74
N ILE A 41 2.85 -7.48 -2.96
CA ILE A 41 1.93 -7.41 -4.11
C ILE A 41 2.73 -7.05 -5.38
N GLU A 42 3.60 -6.05 -5.29
CA GLU A 42 4.43 -5.57 -6.40
C GLU A 42 5.32 -6.68 -6.98
N SER A 43 5.96 -7.48 -6.13
CA SER A 43 6.79 -8.61 -6.56
C SER A 43 6.06 -9.69 -7.37
N LYS A 44 4.72 -9.71 -7.32
CA LYS A 44 3.87 -10.65 -8.07
C LYS A 44 3.35 -10.05 -9.38
N ALA A 45 3.59 -8.78 -9.64
CA ALA A 45 3.27 -8.14 -10.91
C ALA A 45 4.14 -8.70 -12.03
N MET A 46 3.55 -8.91 -13.21
CA MET A 46 4.24 -9.54 -14.35
C MET A 46 4.95 -8.53 -15.25
N THR A 47 4.60 -7.25 -15.15
CA THR A 47 5.11 -6.19 -16.02
C THR A 47 5.51 -4.97 -15.20
N SER A 48 6.42 -4.16 -15.74
CA SER A 48 6.79 -2.87 -15.14
C SER A 48 5.60 -1.91 -15.07
N GLU A 49 4.65 -2.01 -15.99
CA GLU A 49 3.43 -1.19 -15.95
C GLU A 49 2.54 -1.57 -14.75
N ASP A 50 2.43 -2.86 -14.46
CA ASP A 50 1.67 -3.36 -13.32
C ASP A 50 2.38 -3.07 -11.98
N VAL A 51 3.71 -3.08 -11.96
CA VAL A 51 4.49 -2.57 -10.82
C VAL A 51 4.17 -1.10 -10.54
N GLN A 52 4.17 -0.25 -11.56
CA GLN A 52 3.81 1.17 -11.40
C GLN A 52 2.36 1.36 -10.98
N PHE A 53 1.46 0.51 -11.47
CA PHE A 53 0.06 0.50 -11.05
C PHE A 53 -0.08 0.18 -9.55
N VAL A 54 0.63 -0.82 -9.05
CA VAL A 54 0.66 -1.18 -7.61
C VAL A 54 1.16 0.00 -6.78
N GLY A 55 2.27 0.64 -7.19
CA GLY A 55 2.83 1.79 -6.50
C GLY A 55 1.86 2.97 -6.38
N ARG A 56 1.28 3.42 -7.51
CA ARG A 56 0.28 4.50 -7.51
C ARG A 56 -0.93 4.15 -6.63
N ARG A 57 -1.39 2.90 -6.70
CA ARG A 57 -2.55 2.48 -5.92
C ARG A 57 -2.26 2.43 -4.42
N ALA A 58 -1.07 2.04 -4.03
CA ALA A 58 -0.63 2.07 -2.63
C ALA A 58 -0.58 3.52 -2.09
N GLU A 59 -0.11 4.48 -2.89
CA GLU A 59 -0.14 5.91 -2.55
C GLU A 59 -1.57 6.44 -2.40
N GLU A 60 -2.48 6.09 -3.32
CA GLU A 60 -3.90 6.48 -3.23
C GLU A 60 -4.55 5.93 -1.96
N ILE A 61 -4.30 4.66 -1.62
CA ILE A 61 -4.80 4.06 -0.37
C ILE A 61 -4.32 4.88 0.83
N LEU A 62 -3.04 5.24 0.89
CA LEU A 62 -2.52 6.06 1.98
C LEU A 62 -3.20 7.43 2.06
N SER A 63 -3.44 8.08 0.91
CA SER A 63 -4.16 9.36 0.85
C SER A 63 -5.58 9.24 1.38
N TRP A 64 -6.32 8.19 1.00
CA TRP A 64 -7.69 7.96 1.46
C TRP A 64 -7.81 7.76 2.98
N HIS A 65 -6.77 7.22 3.61
CA HIS A 65 -6.72 7.03 5.07
C HIS A 65 -6.08 8.21 5.81
N GLY A 66 -5.74 9.31 5.12
CA GLY A 66 -5.07 10.48 5.71
C GLY A 66 -3.66 10.17 6.23
N LEU A 67 -2.98 9.21 5.60
CA LEU A 67 -1.66 8.71 5.96
C LEU A 67 -0.59 9.16 4.97
N GLU A 68 -0.84 10.27 4.29
CA GLU A 68 0.11 10.86 3.35
C GLU A 68 1.47 11.07 4.01
N ASN A 69 2.52 10.84 3.25
CA ASN A 69 3.87 11.08 3.74
C ASN A 69 4.13 12.59 3.75
N THR A 70 3.66 13.27 4.79
CA THR A 70 3.84 14.71 5.01
C THR A 70 5.28 15.14 5.30
N GLU A 71 6.27 14.26 5.16
CA GLU A 71 7.69 14.61 5.30
C GLU A 71 8.25 15.44 4.12
N HIS A 72 7.43 15.74 3.11
CA HIS A 72 7.74 16.65 1.99
C HIS A 72 6.91 17.96 2.02
N GLN A 73 6.77 18.57 3.20
CA GLN A 73 6.38 19.98 3.30
C GLN A 73 7.46 20.79 4.04
N VAL A 74 8.60 21.01 3.37
CA VAL A 74 9.55 22.11 3.64
C VAL A 74 10.36 22.40 2.38
#